data_AF-A0A4Q5T3G1-F1
#
_entry.id   AF-A0A4Q5T3G1-F1
#
_cell.length_a   1.000
_cell.length_b   1.000
_cell.length_c   1.000
_cell.angle_alpha   90.00
_cell.angle_beta   90.00
_cell.angle_gamma   90.00
#
_symmetry.space_group_name_H-M   'P 1'
#
loop_
_entity.id
_entity.type
_entity.pdbx_description
1 polymer ?
#
loop_
_entity_poly.entity_id
_entity_poly.type
_entity_poly.pdbx_seq_one_letter_code
_entity_poly.pdbx_strand_id
1 'polypeptide(L)' 'KVLRPEKLHGKHILLVDDVITTGATLEASAHCIANIPGISISLATLAVASR' A
#
# COMPACT_ATOMS: atom_id res chain seq x y z
N LYS A 1 -9.63 -7.18 2.98
CA LYS A 1 -9.09 -8.00 4.10
C LYS A 1 -8.11 -9.01 3.53
N VAL A 2 -6.89 -9.13 4.09
CA VAL A 2 -5.85 -10.04 3.59
C VAL A 2 -6.13 -11.48 4.03
N LEU A 3 -6.09 -12.43 3.11
CA LEU A 3 -6.44 -13.84 3.37
C LEU A 3 -5.33 -14.62 4.10
N ARG A 4 -4.07 -14.22 3.91
CA ARG A 4 -2.86 -14.91 4.43
C ARG A 4 -1.78 -13.89 4.87
N PRO A 5 -2.02 -13.13 5.97
CA PRO A 5 -1.11 -12.07 6.41
C PRO A 5 0.30 -12.58 6.79
N GLU A 6 0.41 -13.82 7.25
CA GLU A 6 1.68 -14.46 7.62
C GLU A 6 2.68 -14.55 6.47
N LYS A 7 2.20 -14.62 5.22
CA LYS A 7 3.05 -14.63 4.03
C LYS A 7 3.73 -13.29 3.76
N LEU A 8 3.24 -12.23 4.38
CA LEU A 8 3.74 -10.87 4.22
C LEU A 8 4.66 -10.42 5.36
N HIS A 9 4.92 -11.27 6.37
CA HIS A 9 5.87 -10.96 7.45
C HIS A 9 7.26 -10.64 6.89
N GLY A 10 7.84 -9.55 7.39
CA GLY A 10 9.18 -9.10 7.00
C GLY A 10 9.32 -8.71 5.52
N LYS A 11 8.21 -8.57 4.78
CA LYS A 11 8.24 -8.24 3.35
C LYS A 11 8.23 -6.73 3.14
N HIS A 12 8.88 -6.31 2.05
CA HIS A 12 8.70 -4.98 1.51
C HIS A 12 7.69 -5.03 0.36
N ILE A 13 6.57 -4.33 0.52
CA ILE A 13 5.49 -4.28 -0.46
C ILE A 13 5.50 -2.92 -1.17
N LEU A 14 5.53 -2.96 -2.50
CA LEU A 14 5.31 -1.79 -3.34
C LEU A 14 3.85 -1.77 -3.79
N LEU A 15 3.09 -0.77 -3.34
CA LEU A 15 1.75 -0.51 -3.87
C LEU A 15 1.89 0.37 -5.10
N VAL A 16 1.28 -0.06 -6.21
CA VAL A 16 1.35 0.62 -7.50
C VAL A 16 -0.04 1.03 -7.92
N ASP A 17 -0.20 2.28 -8.34
CA ASP A 17 -1.43 2.81 -8.91
C ASP A 17 -1.12 3.67 -10.15
N ASP A 18 -2.09 3.91 -11.02
CA ASP A 18 -1.87 4.77 -12.18
C ASP A 18 -1.80 6.25 -11.78
N VAL A 19 -2.81 6.77 -11.09
CA VAL A 19 -2.92 8.18 -10.70
C VAL A 19 -3.41 8.30 -9.26
N ILE A 20 -2.62 8.96 -8.42
CA ILE A 20 -3.06 9.37 -7.09
C ILE A 20 -3.91 10.63 -7.21
N THR A 21 -5.19 10.55 -6.85
CA THR A 21 -6.06 11.72 -6.69
C THR A 21 -6.03 12.23 -5.24
N THR A 22 -6.83 11.63 -4.36
CA THR A 22 -6.83 11.93 -2.91
C THR A 22 -5.88 11.03 -2.13
N GLY A 23 -5.42 9.93 -2.73
CA GLY A 23 -4.62 8.90 -2.06
C GLY A 23 -5.42 7.92 -1.19
N ALA A 24 -6.74 8.12 -1.01
CA ALA A 24 -7.57 7.31 -0.13
C ALA A 24 -7.55 5.80 -0.46
N THR A 25 -7.48 5.44 -1.75
CA THR A 25 -7.43 4.04 -2.18
C THR A 25 -6.11 3.36 -1.77
N LEU A 26 -4.98 4.03 -1.99
CA LEU A 26 -3.66 3.53 -1.58
C LEU A 26 -3.51 3.51 -0.06
N GLU A 27 -4.04 4.53 0.63
CA GLU A 27 -4.06 4.60 2.09
C GLU A 27 -4.85 3.44 2.71
N ALA A 28 -6.08 3.18 2.23
CA ALA A 28 -6.89 2.07 2.71
C ALA A 28 -6.21 0.72 2.47
N SER A 29 -5.53 0.58 1.32
CA SER A 29 -4.77 -0.62 0.98
C SER A 29 -3.55 -0.81 1.89
N ALA A 30 -2.80 0.26 2.15
CA ALA A 30 -1.67 0.26 3.07
C ALA A 30 -2.12 -0.08 4.50
N HIS A 31 -3.20 0.54 5.00
CA HIS A 31 -3.76 0.24 6.31
C HIS A 31 -4.22 -1.22 6.46
N CYS A 32 -4.70 -1.86 5.38
CA CYS A 32 -5.09 -3.26 5.41
C CYS A 32 -3.91 -4.21 5.73
N ILE A 33 -2.67 -3.78 5.48
CA ILE A 33 -1.45 -4.58 5.70
C ILE A 33 -0.48 -3.96 6.71
N ALA A 34 -0.69 -2.72 7.16
CA ALA A 34 0.23 -1.98 8.03
C ALA A 34 0.51 -2.68 9.37
N ASN A 35 -0.45 -3.44 9.89
CA ASN A 35 -0.31 -4.16 11.17
C ASN A 35 0.46 -5.49 11.05
N ILE A 36 0.95 -5.85 9.86
CA ILE A 36 1.70 -7.08 9.63
C ILE A 36 3.14 -6.90 10.15
N PRO A 37 3.62 -7.76 11.06
CA PRO A 37 4.96 -7.65 11.63
C PRO A 37 6.08 -7.57 10.59
N GLY A 38 6.95 -6.55 10.76
CA GLY A 38 8.13 -6.34 9.92
C GLY A 38 7.82 -5.90 8.49
N ILE A 39 6.59 -5.49 8.18
CA ILE A 39 6.25 -5.03 6.83
C ILE A 39 6.82 -3.64 6.57
N SER A 40 7.32 -3.43 5.34
CA SER A 40 7.69 -2.11 4.83
C SER A 40 6.85 -1.80 3.60
N ILE A 41 6.38 -0.56 3.46
CA ILE A 41 5.47 -0.17 2.38
C ILE A 41 6.10 0.99 1.60
N SER A 42 6.17 0.85 0.28
CA SER A 42 6.46 1.94 -0.66
C SER A 42 5.28 2.15 -1.59
N LEU A 43 5.16 3.36 -2.12
CA LEU A 43 4.13 3.72 -3.10
C LEU A 43 4.83 4.12 -4.41
N ALA A 44 4.30 3.67 -5.54
CA ALA A 44 4.66 4.18 -6.86
C ALA A 44 3.39 4.53 -7.63
N THR A 45 3.40 5.67 -8.30
CA THR A 45 2.31 6.09 -9.18
C THR A 45 2.85 6.80 -10.41
N LEU A 46 2.11 6.78 -11.51
CA LEU A 46 2.50 7.47 -12.74
C LEU A 46 2.24 8.97 -12.63
N ALA A 47 1.20 9.38 -11.91
CA ALA A 47 0.87 10.78 -11.73
C ALA A 47 0.21 11.06 -10.37
N VAL A 48 0.34 12.30 -9.92
CA VAL A 48 -0.39 12.83 -8.77
C VAL A 48 -1.26 13.97 -9.28
N ALA A 49 -2.57 13.86 -9.08
CA ALA A 49 -3.49 14.96 -9.37
C ALA A 49 -3.38 16.01 -8.26
N SER A 50 -2.45 16.95 -8.42
CA SER A 50 -2.38 18.17 -7.62
C SER A 50 -3.17 19.27 -8.32
N ARG A 51 -4.00 20.00 -7.58
CA ARG A 51 -4.68 21.19 -8.08
C ARG A 51 -3.75 22.39 -8.15
#